data_AF-A0A9N9DHT6-F1
#
_entry.id   AF-A0A9N9DHT6-F1
#
_cell.length_a   1.000
_cell.length_b   1.000
_cell.length_c   1.000
_cell.angle_alpha   90.00
_cell.angle_beta   90.00
_cell.angle_gamma   90.00
#
_symmetry.space_group_name_H-M   'P 1'
#
loop_
_entity.id
_entity.type
_entity.pdbx_description
1 polymer ?
#
loop_
_entity_poly.entity_id
_entity_poly.type
_entity_poly.pdbx_seq_one_letter_code
_entity_poly.pdbx_strand_id
1 'polypeptide(L)'
;SALLDIEKALNVVEHVAFKYHRRRGRPLVLVINNIHAFGEDEEGVDLLEILRQRAEAWAATRLVTMVFNTDDYSVYERLKRDAARMEVVRIEDLELKDAVKFLKDKRHNKEPDEVYEQYVRERVGGRLAFLNRLAKANDLQVMIKIIEHEERTWIINTIGLIPDFEESEFDNQKYAAAAWKLIRAIVESPTKSIPLNECRIITGNSSFHRRLDHDNIIVIDNDNNVTADSKMLMNIFEEIVNSEGFDDLLKNVISRIEEVDKEQRTREIVWSSKNTQVVKFGMDQTKARSIFW
;
A
#
# COMPACT_ATOMS: atom_id res chain seq x y z
N SER A 1 1.37 -13.76 25.86
CA SER A 1 1.57 -13.20 24.51
C SER A 1 0.33 -12.40 24.16
N ALA A 2 0.48 -11.28 23.47
CA ALA A 2 -0.63 -10.43 23.05
C ALA A 2 -1.68 -11.20 22.24
N LEU A 3 -1.26 -12.15 21.38
CA LEU A 3 -2.14 -13.01 20.60
C LEU A 3 -3.08 -13.86 21.48
N LEU A 4 -2.56 -14.44 22.58
CA LEU A 4 -3.36 -15.24 23.51
C LEU A 4 -4.43 -14.39 24.20
N ASP A 5 -4.13 -13.14 24.52
CA ASP A 5 -5.09 -12.24 25.16
C ASP A 5 -6.17 -11.79 24.16
N ILE A 6 -5.82 -11.64 22.88
CA ILE A 6 -6.79 -11.41 21.80
C ILE A 6 -7.72 -12.62 21.64
N GLU A 7 -7.20 -13.85 21.62
CA GLU A 7 -8.04 -15.05 21.56
C GLU A 7 -9.02 -15.14 22.75
N LYS A 8 -8.55 -14.83 23.96
CA LYS A 8 -9.43 -14.75 25.14
C LYS A 8 -10.50 -13.68 24.96
N ALA A 9 -10.15 -12.51 24.44
CA ALA A 9 -11.11 -11.44 24.17
C ALA A 9 -12.17 -11.90 23.14
N LEU A 10 -11.77 -12.58 22.08
CA LEU A 10 -12.69 -13.13 21.08
C LEU A 10 -13.62 -14.19 21.70
N ASN A 11 -13.14 -15.03 22.61
CA ASN A 11 -14.02 -15.96 23.34
C ASN A 11 -15.09 -15.24 24.19
N VAL A 12 -14.74 -14.09 24.79
CA VAL A 12 -15.72 -13.27 25.51
C VAL A 12 -16.75 -12.68 24.56
N VAL A 13 -16.32 -12.21 23.38
CA VAL A 13 -17.23 -11.72 22.32
C VAL A 13 -18.19 -12.82 21.90
N GLU A 14 -17.72 -14.05 21.72
CA GLU A 14 -18.56 -15.19 21.35
C GLU A 14 -19.65 -15.47 22.39
N HIS A 15 -19.30 -15.45 23.68
CA HIS A 15 -20.29 -15.63 24.75
C HIS A 15 -21.35 -14.52 24.76
N VAL A 16 -20.93 -13.28 24.51
CA VAL A 16 -21.85 -12.14 24.39
C VAL A 16 -22.74 -12.28 23.16
N ALA A 17 -22.17 -12.68 22.02
CA ALA A 17 -22.89 -12.93 20.78
C ALA A 17 -23.94 -14.03 20.94
N PHE A 18 -23.62 -15.12 21.64
CA PHE A 18 -24.57 -16.18 21.96
C PHE A 18 -25.76 -15.67 22.77
N LYS A 19 -25.52 -14.88 23.82
CA LYS A 19 -26.58 -14.26 24.63
C LYS A 19 -27.41 -13.27 23.80
N TYR A 20 -26.77 -12.48 22.94
CA TYR A 20 -27.43 -11.54 22.04
C TYR A 20 -28.36 -12.28 21.06
N HIS A 21 -27.84 -13.33 20.41
CA HIS A 21 -28.58 -14.15 19.45
C HIS A 21 -29.81 -14.79 20.10
N ARG A 22 -29.69 -15.36 21.32
CA ARG A 22 -30.85 -15.91 22.05
C ARG A 22 -31.94 -14.87 22.36
N ARG A 23 -31.57 -13.60 22.56
CA ARG A 23 -32.52 -12.53 22.89
C ARG A 23 -33.13 -11.85 21.66
N ARG A 24 -32.39 -11.74 20.56
CA ARG A 24 -32.76 -10.93 19.39
C ARG A 24 -33.03 -11.75 18.12
N GLY A 25 -32.65 -13.03 18.09
CA GLY A 25 -32.82 -13.92 16.94
C GLY A 25 -31.98 -13.57 15.71
N ARG A 26 -30.93 -12.76 15.88
CA ARG A 26 -30.05 -12.29 14.79
C ARG A 26 -28.59 -12.25 15.23
N PRO A 27 -27.61 -12.43 14.31
CA PRO A 27 -26.19 -12.38 14.63
C PRO A 27 -25.75 -11.00 15.15
N LEU A 28 -24.68 -10.98 15.95
CA LEU A 28 -23.95 -9.76 16.27
C LEU A 28 -23.17 -9.31 15.04
N VAL A 29 -23.03 -8.00 14.81
CA VAL A 29 -22.12 -7.46 13.78
C VAL A 29 -20.90 -6.87 14.48
N LEU A 30 -19.71 -7.31 14.10
CA LEU A 30 -18.43 -6.78 14.58
C LEU A 30 -17.67 -6.17 13.40
N VAL A 31 -17.34 -4.89 13.48
CA VAL A 31 -16.60 -4.19 12.43
C VAL A 31 -15.19 -3.89 12.94
N ILE A 32 -14.18 -4.33 12.20
CA ILE A 32 -12.77 -4.01 12.44
C ILE A 32 -12.31 -3.13 11.29
N ASN A 33 -12.13 -1.85 11.59
CA ASN A 33 -11.66 -0.87 10.63
C ASN A 33 -10.14 -0.83 10.59
N ASN A 34 -9.60 -0.47 9.42
CA ASN A 34 -8.17 -0.22 9.23
C ASN A 34 -7.30 -1.44 9.52
N ILE A 35 -7.73 -2.62 9.07
CA ILE A 35 -7.09 -3.90 9.43
C ILE A 35 -5.65 -4.03 8.88
N HIS A 36 -5.28 -3.25 7.85
CA HIS A 36 -3.91 -3.15 7.36
C HIS A 36 -2.93 -2.51 8.37
N ALA A 37 -3.42 -1.84 9.41
CA ALA A 37 -2.57 -1.27 10.46
C ALA A 37 -1.92 -2.30 11.39
N PHE A 38 -2.30 -3.58 11.32
CA PHE A 38 -1.65 -4.62 12.12
C PHE A 38 -0.20 -4.89 11.71
N GLY A 39 0.26 -4.35 10.58
CA GLY A 39 1.64 -4.50 10.09
C GLY A 39 1.83 -5.77 9.27
N GLU A 40 2.88 -5.77 8.44
CA GLU A 40 3.32 -6.96 7.68
C GLU A 40 4.31 -7.84 8.48
N ASP A 41 4.54 -7.54 9.75
CA ASP A 41 5.40 -8.34 10.63
C ASP A 41 4.72 -9.65 11.06
N GLU A 42 5.49 -10.55 11.68
CA GLU A 42 5.02 -11.87 12.07
C GLU A 42 3.80 -11.80 13.00
N GLU A 43 3.81 -10.88 13.96
CA GLU A 43 2.69 -10.69 14.90
C GLU A 43 1.42 -10.17 14.21
N GLY A 44 1.54 -9.19 13.30
CA GLY A 44 0.43 -8.67 12.52
C GLY A 44 -0.18 -9.73 11.61
N VAL A 45 0.68 -10.51 10.97
CA VAL A 45 0.32 -11.66 10.13
C VAL A 45 -0.46 -12.72 10.90
N ASP A 46 0.00 -13.08 12.10
CA ASP A 46 -0.67 -14.06 12.96
C ASP A 46 -2.03 -13.55 13.45
N LEU A 47 -2.11 -12.25 13.77
CA LEU A 47 -3.36 -11.61 14.18
C LEU A 47 -4.42 -11.65 13.07
N LEU A 48 -4.04 -11.32 11.83
CA LEU A 48 -4.93 -11.41 10.68
C LEU A 48 -5.48 -12.82 10.50
N GLU A 49 -4.63 -13.83 10.68
CA GLU A 49 -5.00 -15.23 10.54
C GLU A 49 -5.99 -15.68 11.63
N ILE A 50 -5.75 -15.31 12.89
CA ILE A 50 -6.68 -15.60 14.00
C ILE A 50 -8.05 -14.94 13.75
N LEU A 51 -8.07 -13.68 13.33
CA LEU A 51 -9.30 -12.95 13.05
C LEU A 51 -10.08 -13.59 11.89
N ARG A 52 -9.37 -13.98 10.83
CA ARG A 52 -9.96 -14.69 9.67
C ARG A 52 -10.62 -15.99 10.11
N GLN A 53 -9.88 -16.86 10.81
CA GLN A 53 -10.39 -18.16 11.29
C GLN A 53 -11.63 -17.97 12.18
N ARG A 54 -11.63 -16.96 13.05
CA ARG A 54 -12.77 -16.65 13.92
C ARG A 54 -13.96 -16.10 13.17
N ALA A 55 -13.74 -15.22 12.20
CA ALA A 55 -14.81 -14.73 11.33
C ALA A 55 -15.51 -15.89 10.59
N GLU A 56 -14.76 -16.85 10.07
CA GLU A 56 -15.33 -18.01 9.38
C GLU A 56 -16.13 -18.92 10.30
N ALA A 57 -15.59 -19.23 11.49
CA ALA A 57 -16.27 -20.06 12.48
C ALA A 57 -17.59 -19.42 12.95
N TRP A 58 -17.58 -18.11 13.22
CA TRP A 58 -18.77 -17.39 13.66
C TRP A 58 -19.81 -17.19 12.55
N ALA A 59 -19.37 -17.02 11.30
CA ALA A 59 -20.26 -16.97 10.15
C ALA A 59 -20.95 -18.33 9.93
N ALA A 60 -20.22 -19.44 10.08
CA ALA A 60 -20.77 -20.80 9.94
C ALA A 60 -21.88 -21.10 10.96
N THR A 61 -21.74 -20.58 12.18
CA THR A 61 -22.71 -20.76 13.27
C THR A 61 -23.80 -19.68 13.31
N ARG A 62 -23.73 -18.66 12.43
CA ARG A 62 -24.62 -17.48 12.41
C ARG A 62 -24.66 -16.72 13.74
N LEU A 63 -23.54 -16.72 14.48
CA LEU A 63 -23.42 -16.02 15.76
C LEU A 63 -22.92 -14.59 15.59
N VAL A 64 -21.88 -14.39 14.76
CA VAL A 64 -21.27 -13.09 14.48
C VAL A 64 -21.02 -12.96 12.98
N THR A 65 -21.36 -11.79 12.43
CA THR A 65 -20.88 -11.34 11.13
C THR A 65 -19.73 -10.36 11.37
N MET A 66 -18.52 -10.74 10.98
CA MET A 66 -17.35 -9.86 11.07
C MET A 66 -17.18 -9.11 9.74
N VAL A 67 -16.97 -7.80 9.81
CA VAL A 67 -16.70 -6.93 8.67
C VAL A 67 -15.30 -6.36 8.85
N PHE A 68 -14.41 -6.67 7.90
CA PHE A 68 -13.07 -6.10 7.84
C PHE A 68 -13.07 -4.95 6.83
N ASN A 69 -12.55 -3.79 7.23
CA ASN A 69 -12.32 -2.68 6.30
C ASN A 69 -10.81 -2.45 6.12
N THR A 70 -10.36 -2.48 4.87
CA THR A 70 -8.96 -2.28 4.47
C THR A 70 -8.89 -1.45 3.20
N ASP A 71 -7.91 -0.56 3.14
CA ASP A 71 -7.54 0.17 1.93
C ASP A 71 -6.33 -0.47 1.21
N ASP A 72 -5.78 -1.57 1.76
CA ASP A 72 -4.56 -2.23 1.28
C ASP A 72 -4.87 -3.56 0.58
N TYR A 73 -4.35 -3.71 -0.64
CA TYR A 73 -4.47 -4.91 -1.47
C TYR A 73 -3.85 -6.15 -0.82
N SER A 74 -2.77 -5.99 -0.05
CA SER A 74 -2.06 -7.11 0.58
C SER A 74 -2.95 -7.89 1.56
N VAL A 75 -3.79 -7.17 2.31
CA VAL A 75 -4.76 -7.77 3.22
C VAL A 75 -5.85 -8.51 2.45
N TYR A 76 -6.33 -7.92 1.36
CA TYR A 76 -7.31 -8.56 0.47
C TYR A 76 -6.75 -9.88 -0.10
N GLU A 77 -5.55 -9.87 -0.67
CA GLU A 77 -4.91 -11.06 -1.26
C GLU A 77 -4.80 -12.17 -0.21
N ARG A 78 -4.31 -11.81 0.98
CA ARG A 78 -4.09 -12.74 2.10
C ARG A 78 -5.40 -13.34 2.61
N LEU A 79 -6.41 -12.52 2.90
CA LEU A 79 -7.68 -13.01 3.42
C LEU A 79 -8.45 -13.81 2.38
N LYS A 80 -8.40 -13.41 1.10
CA LYS A 80 -9.12 -14.09 0.02
C LYS A 80 -8.57 -15.48 -0.28
N ARG A 81 -7.25 -15.67 -0.20
CA ARG A 81 -6.59 -16.94 -0.57
C ARG A 81 -7.20 -18.15 0.12
N ASP A 82 -7.45 -18.04 1.42
CA ASP A 82 -7.92 -19.15 2.27
C ASP A 82 -9.37 -18.96 2.72
N ALA A 83 -10.09 -17.98 2.17
CA ALA A 83 -11.47 -17.69 2.52
C ALA A 83 -12.46 -18.71 1.92
N ALA A 84 -13.22 -19.37 2.79
CA ALA A 84 -14.34 -20.23 2.41
C ALA A 84 -15.71 -19.54 2.54
N ARG A 85 -15.82 -18.54 3.43
CA ARG A 85 -17.11 -17.88 3.76
C ARG A 85 -17.03 -16.35 3.78
N MET A 86 -15.91 -15.79 3.33
CA MET A 86 -15.76 -14.34 3.25
C MET A 86 -16.17 -13.85 1.87
N GLU A 87 -16.93 -12.78 1.85
CA GLU A 87 -17.29 -12.05 0.63
C GLU A 87 -16.54 -10.72 0.65
N VAL A 88 -16.02 -10.32 -0.52
CA VAL A 88 -15.29 -9.05 -0.66
C VAL A 88 -16.22 -8.06 -1.34
N VAL A 89 -16.43 -6.93 -0.69
CA VAL A 89 -17.10 -5.78 -1.29
C VAL A 89 -16.05 -4.71 -1.54
N ARG A 90 -15.78 -4.43 -2.81
CA ARG A 90 -14.88 -3.34 -3.21
C ARG A 90 -15.68 -2.04 -3.27
N ILE A 91 -15.11 -0.98 -2.71
CA ILE A 91 -15.66 0.37 -2.79
C ILE A 91 -14.81 1.12 -3.80
N GLU A 92 -15.39 1.43 -4.95
CA GLU A 92 -14.73 2.17 -6.03
C GLU A 92 -15.15 3.63 -6.03
N ASP A 93 -14.39 4.45 -6.75
CA ASP A 93 -14.77 5.82 -7.06
C ASP A 93 -16.13 5.84 -7.78
N LEU A 94 -16.92 6.89 -7.56
CA LEU A 94 -18.20 7.05 -8.23
C LEU A 94 -18.01 7.17 -9.74
N GLU A 95 -18.84 6.49 -10.52
CA GLU A 95 -18.90 6.71 -11.97
C GLU A 95 -19.22 8.17 -12.28
N LEU A 96 -18.79 8.65 -13.46
CA LEU A 96 -18.96 10.04 -13.89
C LEU A 96 -20.38 10.57 -13.66
N LYS A 97 -21.40 9.77 -14.01
CA LYS A 97 -22.81 10.16 -13.87
C LYS A 97 -23.22 10.36 -12.41
N ASP A 98 -22.79 9.44 -11.53
CA ASP A 98 -23.13 9.47 -10.11
C ASP A 98 -22.36 10.57 -9.37
N ALA A 99 -21.09 10.80 -9.73
CA ALA A 99 -20.29 11.88 -9.20
C ALA A 99 -20.86 13.27 -9.56
N VAL A 100 -21.26 13.46 -10.82
CA VAL A 100 -21.92 14.69 -11.29
C VAL A 100 -23.25 14.88 -10.59
N LYS A 101 -24.08 13.84 -10.51
CA LYS A 101 -25.35 13.88 -9.78
C LYS A 101 -25.16 14.24 -8.31
N PHE A 102 -24.16 13.66 -7.66
CA PHE A 102 -23.81 13.96 -6.27
C PHE A 102 -23.49 15.45 -6.07
N LEU A 103 -22.64 16.03 -6.93
CA LEU A 103 -22.29 17.45 -6.84
C LEU A 103 -23.49 18.36 -7.12
N LYS A 104 -24.30 18.02 -8.12
CA LYS A 104 -25.55 18.73 -8.45
C LYS A 104 -26.50 18.80 -7.26
N ASP A 105 -26.77 17.64 -6.66
CA ASP A 105 -27.69 17.51 -5.52
C ASP A 105 -27.16 18.27 -4.30
N LYS A 106 -25.86 18.14 -3.98
CA LYS A 106 -25.26 18.75 -2.80
C LYS A 106 -25.02 20.25 -2.92
N ARG A 107 -24.74 20.74 -4.12
CA ARG A 107 -24.50 22.18 -4.37
C ARG A 107 -25.75 22.91 -4.85
N HIS A 108 -26.90 22.24 -4.94
CA HIS A 108 -28.18 22.80 -5.40
C HIS A 108 -28.08 23.44 -6.79
N ASN A 109 -27.37 22.79 -7.73
CA ASN A 109 -27.16 23.27 -9.11
C ASN A 109 -26.68 24.72 -9.21
N LYS A 110 -25.73 25.12 -8.34
CA LYS A 110 -25.09 26.45 -8.41
C LYS A 110 -24.30 26.68 -9.71
N GLU A 111 -23.77 25.61 -10.30
CA GLU A 111 -23.02 25.66 -11.56
C GLU A 111 -23.79 24.93 -12.67
N PRO A 112 -23.50 25.24 -13.95
CA PRO A 112 -23.97 24.45 -15.08
C PRO A 112 -23.51 22.99 -15.03
N ASP A 113 -24.29 22.09 -15.64
CA ASP A 113 -23.98 20.66 -15.70
C ASP A 113 -22.64 20.40 -16.39
N GLU A 114 -22.33 21.16 -17.45
CA GLU A 114 -21.08 21.03 -18.19
C GLU A 114 -19.86 21.30 -17.31
N VAL A 115 -19.98 22.21 -16.33
CA VAL A 115 -18.90 22.55 -15.40
C VAL A 115 -18.62 21.38 -14.44
N TYR A 116 -19.67 20.72 -13.94
CA TYR A 116 -19.51 19.53 -13.11
C TYR A 116 -18.92 18.37 -13.90
N GLU A 117 -19.44 18.12 -15.11
CA GLU A 117 -18.93 17.07 -15.99
C GLU A 117 -17.45 17.28 -16.31
N GLN A 118 -17.06 18.51 -16.65
CA GLN A 118 -15.68 18.86 -16.95
C GLN A 118 -14.77 18.59 -15.75
N TYR A 119 -15.08 19.12 -14.56
CA TYR A 119 -14.22 18.94 -13.40
C TYR A 119 -14.11 17.50 -12.94
N VAL A 120 -15.22 16.75 -12.94
CA VAL A 120 -15.20 15.33 -12.54
C VAL A 120 -14.41 14.51 -13.56
N ARG A 121 -14.66 14.68 -14.85
CA ARG A 121 -14.00 13.89 -15.91
C ARG A 121 -12.52 14.21 -16.03
N GLU A 122 -12.16 15.49 -16.01
CA GLU A 122 -10.81 15.93 -16.38
C GLU A 122 -9.90 16.11 -15.18
N ARG A 123 -10.41 16.45 -13.99
CA ARG A 123 -9.56 16.88 -12.87
C ARG A 123 -9.66 16.01 -11.62
N VAL A 124 -10.86 15.79 -11.11
CA VAL A 124 -11.06 15.29 -9.74
C VAL A 124 -11.32 13.79 -9.71
N GLY A 125 -12.04 13.26 -10.71
CA GLY A 125 -12.55 11.89 -10.69
C GLY A 125 -13.75 11.70 -9.77
N GLY A 126 -14.05 10.43 -9.48
CA GLY A 126 -15.21 9.98 -8.72
C GLY A 126 -15.01 9.89 -7.21
N ARG A 127 -13.80 10.22 -6.72
CA ARG A 127 -13.44 10.03 -5.31
C ARG A 127 -14.34 10.81 -4.38
N LEU A 128 -15.10 10.09 -3.57
CA LEU A 128 -16.10 10.66 -2.68
C LEU A 128 -15.50 11.66 -1.68
N ALA A 129 -14.27 11.45 -1.21
CA ALA A 129 -13.57 12.39 -0.34
C ALA A 129 -13.36 13.77 -1.00
N PHE A 130 -12.93 13.78 -2.27
CA PHE A 130 -12.76 15.02 -3.03
C PHE A 130 -14.11 15.66 -3.35
N LEU A 131 -15.08 14.86 -3.80
CA LEU A 131 -16.44 15.34 -4.09
C LEU A 131 -17.11 15.97 -2.85
N ASN A 132 -16.92 15.40 -1.66
CA ASN A 132 -17.42 15.96 -0.41
C ASN A 132 -16.82 17.33 -0.07
N ARG A 133 -15.53 17.55 -0.38
CA ARG A 133 -14.89 18.87 -0.20
C ARG A 133 -15.44 19.89 -1.19
N LEU A 134 -15.60 19.50 -2.46
CA LEU A 134 -16.19 20.33 -3.50
C LEU A 134 -17.65 20.69 -3.23
N ALA A 135 -18.43 19.76 -2.69
CA ALA A 135 -19.81 19.98 -2.29
C ALA A 135 -19.95 21.12 -1.26
N LYS A 136 -18.96 21.27 -0.37
CA LYS A 136 -18.94 22.31 0.68
C LYS A 136 -18.21 23.59 0.25
N ALA A 137 -17.52 23.57 -0.88
CA ALA A 137 -16.71 24.68 -1.35
C ALA A 137 -17.57 25.84 -1.85
N ASN A 138 -17.13 27.07 -1.54
CA ASN A 138 -17.70 28.28 -2.13
C ASN A 138 -17.37 28.34 -3.63
N ASP A 139 -16.10 28.13 -3.98
CA ASP A 139 -15.58 28.14 -5.34
C ASP A 139 -14.94 26.77 -5.65
N LEU A 140 -15.38 26.13 -6.73
CA LEU A 140 -14.86 24.82 -7.15
C LEU A 140 -13.42 24.91 -7.60
N GLN A 141 -13.07 25.89 -8.43
CA GLN A 141 -11.73 26.02 -8.99
C GLN A 141 -10.69 26.22 -7.89
N VAL A 142 -11.01 27.06 -6.90
CA VAL A 142 -10.15 27.27 -5.74
C VAL A 142 -9.99 25.97 -4.95
N MET A 143 -11.08 25.26 -4.66
CA MET A 143 -11.00 24.01 -3.91
C MET A 143 -10.26 22.90 -4.66
N ILE A 144 -10.45 22.77 -5.97
CA ILE A 144 -9.72 21.79 -6.79
C ILE A 144 -8.22 22.09 -6.74
N LYS A 145 -7.81 23.36 -6.85
CA LYS A 145 -6.39 23.74 -6.72
C LYS A 145 -5.81 23.43 -5.34
N ILE A 146 -6.61 23.57 -4.27
CA ILE A 146 -6.18 23.20 -2.91
C ILE A 146 -5.95 21.69 -2.82
N ILE A 147 -6.90 20.87 -3.28
CA ILE A 147 -6.77 19.40 -3.27
C ILE A 147 -5.55 18.99 -4.11
N GLU A 148 -5.41 19.55 -5.31
CA GLU A 148 -4.28 19.24 -6.20
C GLU A 148 -2.93 19.60 -5.58
N HIS A 149 -2.86 20.73 -4.87
CA HIS A 149 -1.65 21.12 -4.15
C HIS A 149 -1.31 20.12 -3.04
N GLU A 150 -2.29 19.70 -2.25
CA GLU A 150 -2.11 18.70 -1.19
C GLU A 150 -1.63 17.35 -1.75
N GLU A 151 -2.23 16.86 -2.84
CA GLU A 151 -1.84 15.62 -3.52
C GLU A 151 -0.40 15.70 -4.06
N ARG A 152 -0.02 16.85 -4.66
CA ARG A 152 1.36 17.09 -5.11
C ARG A 152 2.34 17.09 -3.94
N THR A 153 2.01 17.76 -2.85
CA THR A 153 2.85 17.79 -1.65
C THR A 153 3.02 16.39 -1.07
N TRP A 154 1.97 15.56 -1.06
CA TRP A 154 2.05 14.16 -0.66
C TRP A 154 3.05 13.38 -1.54
N ILE A 155 2.90 13.43 -2.86
CA ILE A 155 3.82 12.74 -3.80
C ILE A 155 5.27 13.18 -3.58
N ILE A 156 5.51 14.49 -3.45
CA ILE A 156 6.87 15.04 -3.28
C ILE A 156 7.49 14.54 -1.97
N ASN A 157 6.71 14.48 -0.88
CA ASN A 157 7.21 14.01 0.40
C ASN A 157 7.46 12.49 0.42
N THR A 158 6.63 11.72 -0.29
CA THR A 158 6.66 10.24 -0.21
C THR A 158 7.61 9.62 -1.23
N ILE A 159 7.64 10.14 -2.46
CA ILE A 159 8.45 9.60 -3.57
C ILE A 159 9.23 10.69 -4.31
N GLY A 160 9.60 11.79 -3.65
CA GLY A 160 10.43 12.84 -4.23
C GLY A 160 11.82 12.32 -4.65
N LEU A 161 12.24 12.71 -5.87
CA LEU A 161 13.55 12.40 -6.42
C LEU A 161 14.59 13.42 -5.95
N ILE A 162 15.69 12.95 -5.35
CA ILE A 162 16.80 13.78 -4.85
C ILE A 162 18.05 13.40 -5.65
N PRO A 163 18.55 14.24 -6.59
CA PRO A 163 19.69 13.89 -7.45
C PRO A 163 20.98 13.60 -6.67
N ASP A 164 21.27 14.43 -5.68
CA ASP A 164 22.52 14.40 -4.90
C ASP A 164 22.20 14.04 -3.46
N PHE A 165 21.79 12.79 -3.26
CA PHE A 165 21.39 12.28 -1.96
C PHE A 165 22.57 11.68 -1.19
N GLU A 166 22.51 11.79 0.14
CA GLU A 166 23.47 11.18 1.07
C GLU A 166 23.15 9.70 1.30
N GLU A 167 24.13 8.92 1.80
CA GLU A 167 23.96 7.47 2.03
C GLU A 167 22.75 7.12 2.92
N SER A 168 22.36 8.00 3.85
CA SER A 168 21.17 7.83 4.70
C SER A 168 19.86 7.75 3.91
N GLU A 169 19.79 8.37 2.74
CA GLU A 169 18.60 8.42 1.88
C GLU A 169 18.58 7.30 0.83
N PHE A 170 19.56 6.40 0.84
CA PHE A 170 19.72 5.36 -0.18
C PHE A 170 18.47 4.50 -0.39
N ASP A 171 17.88 3.97 0.68
CA ASP A 171 16.69 3.12 0.57
C ASP A 171 15.44 3.91 0.15
N ASN A 172 15.31 5.15 0.61
CA ASN A 172 14.22 6.04 0.20
C ASN A 172 14.30 6.38 -1.29
N GLN A 173 15.50 6.67 -1.81
CA GLN A 173 15.68 6.98 -3.22
C GLN A 173 15.57 5.74 -4.11
N LYS A 174 15.92 4.54 -3.63
CA LYS A 174 15.59 3.28 -4.32
C LYS A 174 14.09 3.10 -4.47
N TYR A 175 13.33 3.38 -3.41
CA TYR A 175 11.88 3.33 -3.44
C TYR A 175 11.29 4.38 -4.41
N ALA A 176 11.70 5.65 -4.28
CA ALA A 176 11.25 6.74 -5.15
C ALA A 176 11.57 6.49 -6.63
N ALA A 177 12.80 6.06 -6.95
CA ALA A 177 13.19 5.76 -8.33
C ALA A 177 12.39 4.58 -8.92
N ALA A 178 12.12 3.54 -8.12
CA ALA A 178 11.27 2.43 -8.55
C ALA A 178 9.82 2.87 -8.76
N ALA A 179 9.29 3.73 -7.89
CA ALA A 179 7.96 4.31 -8.02
C ALA A 179 7.83 5.11 -9.32
N TRP A 180 8.77 6.02 -9.60
CA TRP A 180 8.74 6.84 -10.82
C TRP A 180 8.95 6.04 -12.11
N LYS A 181 9.71 4.94 -12.08
CA LYS A 181 9.77 3.99 -13.21
C LYS A 181 8.40 3.37 -13.50
N LEU A 182 7.70 2.93 -12.46
CA LEU A 182 6.36 2.36 -12.59
C LEU A 182 5.35 3.41 -13.06
N ILE A 183 5.35 4.59 -12.44
CA ILE A 183 4.46 5.70 -12.80
C ILE A 183 4.66 6.11 -14.26
N ARG A 184 5.91 6.25 -14.71
CA ARG A 184 6.24 6.51 -16.11
C ARG A 184 5.61 5.48 -17.03
N ALA A 185 5.78 4.20 -16.72
CA ALA A 185 5.22 3.12 -17.53
C ALA A 185 3.68 3.19 -17.56
N ILE A 186 3.03 3.45 -16.41
CA ILE A 186 1.57 3.63 -16.33
C ILE A 186 1.13 4.80 -17.22
N VAL A 187 1.83 5.94 -17.18
CA VAL A 187 1.54 7.11 -18.00
C VAL A 187 1.72 6.83 -19.50
N GLU A 188 2.76 6.08 -19.88
CA GLU A 188 3.03 5.70 -21.27
C GLU A 188 2.06 4.62 -21.78
N SER A 189 1.43 3.85 -20.88
CA SER A 189 0.44 2.83 -21.23
C SER A 189 -0.82 3.45 -21.86
N PRO A 190 -1.31 2.94 -23.01
CA PRO A 190 -2.53 3.44 -23.65
C PRO A 190 -3.77 3.37 -22.76
N THR A 191 -3.86 2.36 -21.89
CA THR A 191 -4.97 2.15 -20.96
C THR A 191 -4.75 2.83 -19.61
N LYS A 192 -3.61 3.49 -19.41
CA LYS A 192 -3.18 4.06 -18.13
C LYS A 192 -3.20 3.04 -16.99
N SER A 193 -2.89 1.80 -17.34
CA SER A 193 -2.92 0.66 -16.43
C SER A 193 -1.88 -0.37 -16.89
N ILE A 194 -1.25 -1.05 -15.93
CA ILE A 194 -0.22 -2.06 -16.17
C ILE A 194 -0.52 -3.32 -15.35
N PRO A 195 -0.38 -4.53 -15.93
CA PRO A 195 -0.49 -5.78 -15.18
C PRO A 195 0.52 -5.88 -14.02
N LEU A 196 0.10 -6.42 -12.87
CA LEU A 196 0.90 -6.52 -11.65
C LEU A 196 2.22 -7.28 -11.84
N ASN A 197 2.24 -8.29 -12.70
CA ASN A 197 3.46 -9.01 -13.05
C ASN A 197 4.50 -8.10 -13.73
N GLU A 198 4.06 -7.23 -14.63
CA GLU A 198 4.92 -6.26 -15.31
C GLU A 198 5.37 -5.17 -14.32
N CYS A 199 4.48 -4.72 -13.42
CA CYS A 199 4.88 -3.80 -12.34
C CYS A 199 6.03 -4.36 -11.52
N ARG A 200 6.00 -5.65 -11.16
CA ARG A 200 7.09 -6.31 -10.42
C ARG A 200 8.41 -6.35 -11.19
N ILE A 201 8.35 -6.44 -12.52
CA ILE A 201 9.54 -6.40 -13.38
C ILE A 201 10.11 -4.98 -13.41
N ILE A 202 9.25 -3.98 -13.60
CA ILE A 202 9.65 -2.56 -13.70
C ILE A 202 10.27 -2.06 -12.38
N THR A 203 9.64 -2.36 -11.24
CA THR A 203 10.15 -1.93 -9.93
C THR A 203 11.39 -2.71 -9.51
N GLY A 204 11.59 -3.93 -10.04
CA GLY A 204 12.69 -4.83 -9.64
C GLY A 204 12.60 -5.33 -8.20
N ASN A 205 11.50 -5.03 -7.48
CA ASN A 205 11.26 -5.43 -6.10
C ASN A 205 9.77 -5.71 -5.88
N SER A 206 9.47 -6.90 -5.37
CA SER A 206 8.10 -7.33 -5.09
C SER A 206 7.47 -6.69 -3.86
N SER A 207 8.20 -5.96 -3.01
CA SER A 207 7.57 -5.23 -1.89
C SER A 207 7.13 -3.82 -2.26
N PHE A 208 7.76 -3.19 -3.27
CA PHE A 208 7.53 -1.76 -3.56
C PHE A 208 6.14 -1.46 -4.10
N HIS A 209 5.54 -2.35 -4.90
CA HIS A 209 4.16 -2.13 -5.36
C HIS A 209 3.16 -2.22 -4.20
N ARG A 210 3.39 -3.10 -3.21
CA ARG A 210 2.54 -3.15 -2.01
C ARG A 210 2.68 -1.88 -1.18
N ARG A 211 3.90 -1.36 -1.02
CA ARG A 211 4.12 -0.09 -0.34
C ARG A 211 3.45 1.09 -1.08
N LEU A 212 3.51 1.13 -2.41
CA LEU A 212 2.85 2.17 -3.20
C LEU A 212 1.33 2.11 -3.10
N ASP A 213 0.75 0.91 -3.03
CA ASP A 213 -0.69 0.70 -2.81
C ASP A 213 -1.08 1.13 -1.38
N HIS A 214 -0.30 0.72 -0.39
CA HIS A 214 -0.45 1.13 1.02
C HIS A 214 -0.35 2.65 1.21
N ASP A 215 0.56 3.31 0.49
CA ASP A 215 0.74 4.76 0.52
C ASP A 215 -0.33 5.52 -0.32
N ASN A 216 -1.32 4.81 -0.87
CA ASN A 216 -2.38 5.31 -1.74
C ASN A 216 -1.86 6.11 -2.95
N ILE A 217 -0.72 5.68 -3.52
CA ILE A 217 -0.14 6.29 -4.72
C ILE A 217 -0.67 5.57 -5.97
N ILE A 218 -0.76 4.25 -5.89
CA ILE A 218 -1.35 3.37 -6.91
C ILE A 218 -2.49 2.58 -6.30
N VAL A 219 -3.29 1.95 -7.15
CA VAL A 219 -4.30 0.98 -6.74
C VAL A 219 -4.18 -0.27 -7.58
N ILE A 220 -4.31 -1.44 -6.94
CA ILE A 220 -4.37 -2.74 -7.60
C ILE A 220 -5.83 -3.18 -7.73
N ASP A 221 -6.29 -3.41 -8.98
CA ASP A 221 -7.65 -3.85 -9.29
C ASP A 221 -7.84 -5.39 -9.10
N ASN A 222 -9.07 -5.87 -9.32
CA ASN A 222 -9.39 -7.30 -9.16
C ASN A 222 -8.78 -8.18 -10.26
N ASP A 223 -8.48 -7.60 -11.42
CA ASP A 223 -7.84 -8.25 -12.56
C ASP A 223 -6.31 -8.20 -12.44
N ASN A 224 -5.80 -7.72 -11.30
CA ASN A 224 -4.39 -7.49 -11.01
C ASN A 224 -3.75 -6.49 -11.97
N ASN A 225 -4.47 -5.44 -12.36
CA ASN A 225 -3.85 -4.28 -13.00
C ASN A 225 -3.63 -3.16 -12.00
N VAL A 226 -2.62 -2.36 -12.29
CA VAL A 226 -2.14 -1.27 -11.46
C VAL A 226 -2.35 0.03 -12.20
N THR A 227 -3.04 0.96 -11.56
CA THR A 227 -3.25 2.32 -12.05
C THR A 227 -2.95 3.33 -10.94
N ALA A 228 -2.96 4.63 -11.25
CA ALA A 228 -2.89 5.65 -10.21
C ALA A 228 -4.12 5.52 -9.29
N ASP A 229 -3.92 5.74 -8.01
CA ASP A 229 -4.98 5.61 -7.02
C ASP A 229 -6.17 6.53 -7.33
N SER A 230 -5.92 7.72 -7.89
CA SER A 230 -6.97 8.68 -8.26
C SER A 230 -6.77 9.32 -9.64
N LYS A 231 -7.86 9.86 -10.20
CA LYS A 231 -7.78 10.67 -11.43
C LYS A 231 -6.88 11.89 -11.26
N MET A 232 -6.89 12.51 -10.08
CA MET A 232 -6.05 13.68 -9.78
C MET A 232 -4.57 13.30 -9.74
N LEU A 233 -4.21 12.18 -9.11
CA LEU A 233 -2.85 11.65 -9.12
C LEU A 233 -2.40 11.29 -10.54
N MET A 234 -3.26 10.65 -11.34
CA MET A 234 -2.94 10.36 -12.75
C MET A 234 -2.57 11.64 -13.52
N ASN A 235 -3.32 12.72 -13.35
CA ASN A 235 -3.02 13.99 -14.01
C ASN A 235 -1.69 14.60 -13.53
N ILE A 236 -1.40 14.51 -12.22
CA ILE A 236 -0.13 14.97 -11.65
C ILE A 236 1.04 14.14 -12.21
N PHE A 237 0.87 12.83 -12.32
CA PHE A 237 1.86 11.94 -12.92
C PHE A 237 2.12 12.27 -14.38
N GLU A 238 1.06 12.48 -15.17
CA GLU A 238 1.18 12.89 -16.56
C GLU A 238 1.93 14.22 -16.69
N GLU A 239 1.65 15.20 -15.85
CA GLU A 239 2.37 16.47 -15.87
C GLU A 239 3.86 16.30 -15.56
N ILE A 240 4.19 15.54 -14.50
CA ILE A 240 5.59 15.37 -14.06
C ILE A 240 6.37 14.54 -15.07
N VAL A 241 5.81 13.43 -15.55
CA VAL A 241 6.50 12.53 -16.50
C VAL A 241 6.74 13.23 -17.83
N ASN A 242 5.81 14.06 -18.28
CA ASN A 242 5.95 14.83 -19.52
C ASN A 242 6.70 16.16 -19.33
N SER A 243 7.16 16.49 -18.13
CA SER A 243 7.88 17.73 -17.87
C SER A 243 9.31 17.69 -18.44
N GLU A 244 9.80 18.85 -18.88
CA GLU A 244 11.16 18.98 -19.39
C GLU A 244 12.17 18.67 -18.27
N GLY A 245 13.11 17.76 -18.53
CA GLY A 245 14.14 17.37 -17.56
C GLY A 245 13.78 16.23 -16.61
N PHE A 246 12.55 15.71 -16.62
CA PHE A 246 12.17 14.55 -15.79
C PHE A 246 13.03 13.31 -16.09
N ASP A 247 13.24 13.01 -17.37
CA ASP A 247 14.04 11.85 -17.79
C ASP A 247 15.49 11.95 -17.30
N ASP A 248 16.07 13.15 -17.36
CA ASP A 248 17.45 13.38 -16.92
C ASP A 248 17.55 13.36 -15.39
N LEU A 249 16.56 13.94 -14.69
CA LEU A 249 16.43 13.85 -13.24
C LEU A 249 16.38 12.39 -12.77
N LEU A 250 15.50 11.58 -13.35
CA LEU A 250 15.33 10.17 -13.00
C LEU A 250 16.62 9.37 -13.29
N LYS A 251 17.26 9.60 -14.45
CA LYS A 251 18.54 8.97 -14.78
C LYS A 251 19.64 9.34 -13.78
N ASN A 252 19.75 10.61 -13.41
CA ASN A 252 20.76 11.08 -12.45
C ASN A 252 20.59 10.38 -11.10
N VAL A 253 19.36 10.30 -10.57
CA VAL A 253 19.09 9.58 -9.31
C VAL A 253 19.45 8.10 -9.44
N ILE A 254 19.08 7.45 -10.54
CA ILE A 254 19.42 6.03 -10.77
C ILE A 254 20.94 5.83 -10.80
N SER A 255 21.68 6.69 -11.51
CA SER A 255 23.14 6.62 -11.54
C SER A 255 23.75 6.82 -10.15
N ARG A 256 23.23 7.75 -9.35
CA ARG A 256 23.69 7.98 -7.98
C ARG A 256 23.42 6.77 -7.08
N ILE A 257 22.25 6.11 -7.21
CA ILE A 257 21.96 4.84 -6.54
C ILE A 257 23.00 3.78 -6.89
N GLU A 258 23.35 3.63 -8.16
CA GLU A 258 24.36 2.65 -8.58
C GLU A 258 25.76 2.94 -8.02
N GLU A 259 26.13 4.22 -7.88
CA GLU A 259 27.39 4.62 -7.26
C GLU A 259 27.43 4.24 -5.77
N VAL A 260 26.41 4.63 -5.00
CA VAL A 260 26.33 4.34 -3.57
C VAL A 260 26.32 2.82 -3.32
N ASP A 261 25.61 2.04 -4.14
CA ASP A 261 25.59 0.57 -4.04
C ASP A 261 26.99 -0.04 -4.28
N LYS A 262 27.76 0.49 -5.25
CA LYS A 262 29.16 0.07 -5.49
C LYS A 262 30.07 0.44 -4.32
N GLU A 263 29.91 1.63 -3.75
CA GLU A 263 30.68 2.09 -2.59
C GLU A 263 30.44 1.21 -1.35
N GLN A 264 29.17 0.82 -1.10
CA GLN A 264 28.81 -0.10 -0.01
C GLN A 264 29.41 -1.50 -0.21
N ARG A 265 29.24 -2.10 -1.39
CA ARG A 265 29.83 -3.42 -1.71
C ARG A 265 31.35 -3.42 -1.58
N THR A 266 32.02 -2.36 -2.03
CA THR A 266 33.47 -2.25 -1.92
C THR A 266 33.92 -2.19 -0.45
N ARG A 267 33.21 -1.43 0.40
CA ARG A 267 33.45 -1.39 1.85
C ARG A 267 33.27 -2.76 2.50
N GLU A 268 32.23 -3.50 2.14
CA GLU A 268 31.99 -4.86 2.63
C GLU A 268 33.12 -5.83 2.25
N ILE A 269 33.58 -5.78 1.00
CA ILE A 269 34.70 -6.62 0.52
C ILE A 269 36.00 -6.29 1.27
N VAL A 270 36.29 -5.01 1.49
CA VAL A 270 37.49 -4.57 2.24
C VAL A 270 37.39 -5.00 3.71
N TRP A 271 36.21 -4.97 4.31
CA TRP A 271 36.02 -5.43 5.68
C TRP A 271 36.15 -6.95 5.78
N SER A 272 35.49 -7.71 4.90
CA SER A 272 35.57 -9.17 4.85
C SER A 272 36.99 -9.69 4.62
N SER A 273 37.75 -9.07 3.70
CA SER A 273 39.16 -9.43 3.45
C SER A 273 40.09 -9.15 4.63
N LYS A 274 39.82 -8.09 5.42
CA LYS A 274 40.54 -7.83 6.68
C LYS A 274 40.15 -8.77 7.81
N ASN A 275 38.94 -9.35 7.76
CA ASN A 275 38.41 -10.23 8.80
C ASN A 275 38.70 -11.72 8.54
N THR A 276 39.78 -12.03 7.83
CA THR A 276 40.28 -13.39 7.62
C THR A 276 40.82 -13.98 8.93
N GLN A 277 39.94 -14.32 9.87
CA GLN A 277 40.29 -15.22 10.97
C GLN A 277 40.56 -16.59 10.37
N VAL A 278 41.84 -16.96 10.33
CA VAL A 278 42.30 -18.30 9.97
C VAL A 278 41.68 -19.29 10.96
N VAL A 279 40.62 -20.00 10.56
CA VAL A 279 40.14 -21.18 11.27
C VAL A 279 41.20 -22.26 11.09
N LYS A 280 42.17 -22.33 12.00
CA LYS A 280 43.06 -23.49 12.13
C LYS A 280 42.22 -24.65 12.65
N PHE A 281 41.87 -25.59 11.78
CA PHE A 281 41.42 -26.91 12.21
C PHE A 281 42.53 -27.55 13.04
N GLY A 282 42.25 -27.79 14.33
CA GLY A 282 43.18 -28.43 15.26
C GLY A 282 43.47 -29.87 14.82
N MET A 283 44.76 -30.17 14.62
CA MET A 283 45.26 -31.55 14.67
C MET A 283 45.13 -32.04 16.12
N ASP A 284 44.44 -33.16 16.29
CA ASP A 284 44.25 -33.87 17.55
C ASP A 284 45.61 -34.29 18.15
N GLN A 285 46.00 -33.65 19.25
CA GLN A 285 47.06 -34.14 20.13
C GLN A 285 46.42 -34.83 21.33
N THR A 286 46.16 -36.13 21.19
CA THR A 286 45.95 -37.01 22.33
C THR A 286 46.78 -38.29 22.18
N LYS A 287 47.97 -38.28 22.79
CA LYS A 287 48.40 -39.26 23.81
C LYS A 287 49.91 -39.18 24.06
N ALA A 288 50.28 -38.41 25.07
CA ALA A 288 51.43 -38.75 25.90
C ALA A 288 50.90 -39.46 27.14
N ARG A 289 51.20 -40.76 27.28
CA ARG A 289 51.20 -41.47 28.56
C ARG A 289 52.46 -42.35 28.63
N SER A 290 53.43 -41.85 29.40
CA SER A 290 54.30 -42.58 30.33
C SER A 290 54.93 -43.91 29.91
N ILE A 291 56.25 -43.93 29.76
CA ILE A 291 57.12 -45.02 30.24
C ILE A 291 58.38 -44.38 30.89
N PHE A 292 58.64 -44.80 32.13
CA PHE A 292 59.79 -44.50 33.02
C PHE A 292 61.16 -44.81 32.35
N TRP A 293 62.30 -44.21 32.70
CA TRP A 293 62.92 -43.94 34.00
C TRP A 293 63.81 -42.68 33.94
#